data_AF-A0A9Q1MF08-F1
#
_entry.id   AF-A0A9Q1MF08-F1
#
_cell.length_a   1.000
_cell.length_b   1.000
_cell.length_c   1.000
_cell.angle_alpha   90.00
_cell.angle_beta   90.00
_cell.angle_gamma   90.00
#
_symmetry.space_group_name_H-M   'P 1'
#
loop_
_entity.id
_entity.type
_entity.pdbx_description
1 polymer ?
#
loop_
_entity_poly.entity_id
_entity_poly.type
_entity_poly.pdbx_seq_one_letter_code
_entity_poly.pdbx_strand_id
1 'polypeptide(L)'
;MSCRVYAINEHMGEGQDVKKKLDEIQESLNEKKEELEALEDLNQALVVKEQLENVELKDARKDLINGMKQYSSRDLIGVKRMGELDTKRFQEITKRKFLGKDADVKAAQLCSIWENHLKDPNWHPFKDVTSENGSKEIIIDDNDETLNGLKHEFGEAAYELVTTALMEMNEGLSK
;
A
#
# COMPACT_ATOMS: atom_id res chain seq x y z
N MET A 1 36.43 -74.79 10.92
CA MET A 1 35.03 -74.48 10.53
C MET A 1 34.41 -73.33 11.33
N SER A 2 34.86 -73.06 12.57
CA SER A 2 34.26 -72.03 13.46
C SER A 2 34.36 -70.57 12.96
N CYS A 3 35.52 -70.09 12.51
CA CYS A 3 35.66 -68.69 12.04
C CYS A 3 34.76 -68.34 10.85
N ARG A 4 34.47 -69.32 9.97
CA ARG A 4 33.66 -69.09 8.77
C ARG A 4 32.17 -68.91 9.12
N VAL A 5 31.69 -69.55 10.19
CA VAL A 5 30.30 -69.41 10.68
C VAL A 5 30.11 -68.11 11.45
N TYR A 6 31.11 -67.68 12.23
CA TYR A 6 31.08 -66.39 12.94
C TYR A 6 30.99 -65.20 11.98
N ALA A 7 31.82 -65.16 10.94
CA ALA A 7 31.79 -64.09 9.94
C ALA A 7 30.46 -64.05 9.16
N ILE A 8 29.81 -65.19 8.94
CA ILE A 8 28.48 -65.26 8.29
C ILE A 8 27.38 -64.72 9.22
N ASN A 9 27.46 -65.01 10.52
CA ASN A 9 26.50 -64.49 11.51
C ASN A 9 26.64 -62.97 11.74
N GLU A 10 27.87 -62.42 11.76
CA GLU A 10 28.09 -60.97 11.85
C GLU A 10 27.56 -60.23 10.61
N HIS A 11 27.89 -60.71 9.40
CA HIS A 11 27.38 -60.11 8.15
C HIS A 11 25.86 -60.24 7.98
N MET A 12 25.23 -61.33 8.45
CA MET A 12 23.76 -61.44 8.49
C MET A 12 23.13 -60.46 9.49
N GLY A 13 23.76 -60.22 10.65
CA GLY A 13 23.29 -59.28 11.66
C GLY A 13 23.35 -57.83 11.20
N GLU A 14 24.44 -57.42 10.53
CA GLU A 14 24.58 -56.09 9.93
C GLU A 14 23.56 -55.83 8.82
N GLY A 15 23.29 -56.83 7.97
CA GLY A 15 22.28 -56.74 6.91
C GLY A 15 20.85 -56.57 7.45
N GLN A 16 20.53 -57.18 8.59
CA GLN A 16 19.23 -57.00 9.27
C GLN A 16 19.08 -55.62 9.91
N ASP A 17 20.13 -55.07 10.54
CA ASP A 17 20.11 -53.73 11.13
C ASP A 17 19.95 -52.64 10.05
N VAL A 18 20.66 -52.77 8.92
CA VAL A 18 20.53 -51.87 7.77
C VAL A 18 19.11 -51.91 7.20
N LYS A 19 18.51 -53.10 7.08
CA LYS A 19 17.13 -53.24 6.58
C LYS A 19 16.12 -52.58 7.51
N LYS A 20 16.26 -52.75 8.81
CA LYS A 20 15.37 -52.12 9.80
C LYS A 20 15.44 -50.59 9.74
N LYS A 21 16.65 -50.03 9.65
CA LYS A 21 16.86 -48.58 9.49
C LYS A 21 16.28 -48.06 8.17
N LEU A 22 16.37 -48.84 7.09
CA LEU A 22 15.77 -48.49 5.80
C LEU A 22 14.24 -48.41 5.90
N ASP A 23 13.61 -49.38 6.58
CA ASP A 23 12.17 -49.42 6.80
C ASP A 23 11.71 -48.22 7.67
N GLU A 24 12.43 -47.91 8.75
CA GLU A 24 12.18 -46.73 9.60
C GLU A 24 12.29 -45.40 8.83
N ILE A 25 13.31 -45.26 7.96
CA ILE A 25 13.47 -44.07 7.10
C ILE A 25 12.34 -43.97 6.08
N GLN A 26 11.89 -45.10 5.50
CA GLN A 26 10.82 -45.12 4.52
C GLN A 26 9.47 -44.72 5.14
N GLU A 27 9.18 -45.19 6.35
CA GLU A 27 7.98 -44.81 7.10
C GLU A 27 8.01 -43.32 7.45
N SER A 28 9.11 -42.83 8.00
CA SER A 28 9.29 -41.40 8.30
C SER A 28 9.20 -40.51 7.05
N LEU A 29 9.70 -40.98 5.90
CA LEU A 29 9.59 -40.26 4.63
C LEU A 29 8.14 -40.17 4.15
N ASN A 30 7.35 -41.23 4.32
CA ASN A 30 5.94 -41.24 3.96
C ASN A 30 5.13 -40.30 4.87
N GLU A 31 5.35 -40.37 6.19
CA GLU A 31 4.71 -39.44 7.15
C GLU A 31 5.04 -37.97 6.81
N LYS A 32 6.31 -37.66 6.53
CA LYS A 32 6.72 -36.31 6.14
C LYS A 32 6.10 -35.86 4.82
N LYS A 33 5.86 -36.79 3.88
CA LYS A 33 5.20 -36.48 2.62
C LYS A 33 3.72 -36.14 2.84
N GLU A 34 3.02 -36.90 3.67
CA GLU A 34 1.63 -36.61 4.05
C GLU A 34 1.49 -35.29 4.83
N GLU A 35 2.40 -35.03 5.78
CA GLU A 35 2.46 -33.74 6.48
C GLU A 35 2.70 -32.57 5.51
N LEU A 36 3.56 -32.75 4.53
CA LEU A 36 3.87 -31.73 3.53
C LEU A 36 2.66 -31.45 2.63
N GLU A 37 1.97 -32.48 2.16
CA GLU A 37 0.73 -32.34 1.38
C GLU A 37 -0.36 -31.61 2.18
N ALA A 38 -0.55 -31.98 3.46
CA ALA A 38 -1.51 -31.29 4.33
C ALA A 38 -1.15 -29.82 4.58
N LEU A 39 0.15 -29.50 4.70
CA LEU A 39 0.62 -28.12 4.83
C LEU A 39 0.44 -27.32 3.53
N GLU A 40 0.64 -27.94 2.37
CA GLU A 40 0.38 -27.33 1.06
C GLU A 40 -1.10 -27.01 0.89
N ASP A 41 -1.99 -27.95 1.23
CA ASP A 41 -3.44 -27.75 1.20
C ASP A 41 -3.88 -26.62 2.14
N LEU A 42 -3.36 -26.61 3.36
CA LEU A 42 -3.66 -25.54 4.33
C LEU A 42 -3.17 -24.18 3.82
N ASN A 43 -1.96 -24.12 3.27
CA ASN A 43 -1.42 -22.89 2.72
C ASN A 43 -2.28 -22.36 1.57
N GLN A 44 -2.69 -23.24 0.65
CA GLN A 44 -3.57 -22.87 -0.45
C GLN A 44 -4.92 -22.35 0.05
N ALA A 45 -5.51 -22.99 1.07
CA ALA A 45 -6.75 -22.54 1.68
C ALA A 45 -6.61 -21.15 2.35
N LEU A 46 -5.49 -20.91 3.03
CA LEU A 46 -5.19 -19.61 3.65
C LEU A 46 -5.03 -18.50 2.60
N VAL A 47 -4.30 -18.76 1.50
CA VAL A 47 -4.16 -17.80 0.40
C VAL A 47 -5.51 -17.42 -0.19
N VAL A 48 -6.39 -18.40 -0.44
CA VAL A 48 -7.73 -18.13 -0.97
C VAL A 48 -8.55 -17.30 0.02
N LYS A 49 -8.49 -17.64 1.30
CA LYS A 49 -9.21 -16.90 2.34
C LYS A 49 -8.73 -15.45 2.45
N GLU A 50 -7.42 -15.23 2.47
CA GLU A 50 -6.83 -13.89 2.50
C GLU A 50 -7.26 -13.05 1.29
N GLN A 51 -7.28 -13.66 0.10
CA GLN A 51 -7.73 -12.98 -1.12
C GLN A 51 -9.21 -12.57 -1.03
N LEU A 52 -10.08 -13.46 -0.53
CA LEU A 52 -11.50 -13.18 -0.35
C LEU A 52 -11.72 -12.05 0.65
N GLU A 53 -11.11 -12.12 1.83
CA GLU A 53 -11.22 -11.08 2.87
C GLU A 53 -10.69 -9.73 2.36
N ASN A 54 -9.60 -9.73 1.59
CA ASN A 54 -9.09 -8.52 0.95
C ASN A 54 -10.06 -7.92 -0.07
N VAL A 55 -10.77 -8.74 -0.84
CA VAL A 55 -11.80 -8.26 -1.79
C VAL A 55 -12.95 -7.64 -1.01
N GLU A 56 -13.48 -8.31 0.00
CA GLU A 56 -14.57 -7.79 0.84
C GLU A 56 -14.20 -6.46 1.51
N LEU A 57 -12.98 -6.35 2.06
CA LEU A 57 -12.49 -5.09 2.65
C LEU A 57 -12.38 -3.96 1.62
N LYS A 58 -11.89 -4.26 0.41
CA LYS A 58 -11.79 -3.27 -0.68
C LYS A 58 -13.17 -2.82 -1.14
N ASP A 59 -14.12 -3.73 -1.25
CA ASP A 59 -15.50 -3.42 -1.65
C ASP A 59 -16.22 -2.62 -0.57
N ALA A 60 -16.12 -3.01 0.70
CA ALA A 60 -16.67 -2.24 1.82
C ALA A 60 -16.11 -0.81 1.88
N ARG A 61 -14.79 -0.64 1.66
CA ARG A 61 -14.16 0.68 1.56
C ARG A 61 -14.71 1.49 0.38
N LYS A 62 -14.87 0.86 -0.78
CA LYS A 62 -15.39 1.51 -1.99
C LYS A 62 -16.83 1.98 -1.79
N ASP A 63 -17.67 1.15 -1.18
CA ASP A 63 -19.07 1.46 -0.89
C ASP A 63 -19.21 2.58 0.12
N LEU A 64 -18.39 2.58 1.18
CA LEU A 64 -18.34 3.68 2.15
C LEU A 64 -17.97 5.01 1.48
N ILE A 65 -16.91 5.02 0.66
CA ILE A 65 -16.50 6.21 -0.09
C ILE A 65 -17.63 6.67 -1.02
N ASN A 66 -18.29 5.75 -1.71
CA ASN A 66 -19.36 6.10 -2.64
C ASN A 66 -20.61 6.63 -1.94
N GLY A 67 -20.99 6.03 -0.80
CA GLY A 67 -22.08 6.50 0.04
C GLY A 67 -21.80 7.90 0.59
N MET A 68 -20.56 8.16 1.06
CA MET A 68 -20.17 9.46 1.59
C MET A 68 -20.17 10.59 0.54
N LYS A 69 -19.85 10.28 -0.73
CA LYS A 69 -19.92 11.28 -1.84
C LYS A 69 -21.30 11.89 -2.00
N GLN A 70 -22.37 11.16 -1.66
CA GLN A 70 -23.74 11.65 -1.80
C GLN A 70 -24.07 12.78 -0.83
N TYR A 71 -23.30 12.92 0.26
CA TYR A 71 -23.46 13.96 1.28
C TYR A 71 -22.56 15.19 1.06
N SER A 72 -21.89 15.28 -0.11
CA SER A 72 -20.99 16.39 -0.44
C SER A 72 -21.72 17.70 -0.80
N SER A 73 -23.05 17.74 -0.80
CA SER A 73 -23.80 18.90 -1.31
C SER A 73 -25.16 19.09 -0.65
N ARG A 74 -25.25 20.05 0.30
CA ARG A 74 -26.28 21.12 0.38
C ARG A 74 -26.43 21.83 1.74
N ASP A 75 -25.66 21.49 2.77
CA ASP A 75 -25.86 22.04 4.13
C ASP A 75 -24.65 22.82 4.68
N LEU A 76 -24.83 23.48 5.85
CA LEU A 76 -23.82 24.29 6.56
C LEU A 76 -22.55 23.48 6.92
N ILE A 77 -22.65 22.15 6.95
CA ILE A 77 -21.55 21.19 7.16
C ILE A 77 -21.55 20.24 5.96
N GLY A 78 -20.39 20.01 5.36
CA GLY A 78 -20.22 19.12 4.21
C GLY A 78 -19.12 18.09 4.43
N VAL A 79 -19.20 16.98 3.68
CA VAL A 79 -18.14 15.96 3.66
C VAL A 79 -17.12 16.29 2.58
N LYS A 80 -15.84 16.43 2.96
CA LYS A 80 -14.68 16.61 2.08
C LYS A 80 -13.76 15.41 2.21
N ARG A 81 -13.19 14.91 1.11
CA ARG A 81 -12.16 13.85 1.18
C ARG A 81 -10.80 14.45 1.54
N MET A 82 -10.02 13.78 2.40
CA MET A 82 -8.65 14.22 2.69
C MET A 82 -7.83 14.25 1.40
N GLY A 83 -7.11 15.34 1.18
CA GLY A 83 -6.33 15.53 -0.05
C GLY A 83 -7.15 15.97 -1.26
N GLU A 84 -8.46 16.18 -1.11
CA GLU A 84 -9.28 16.75 -2.17
C GLU A 84 -9.01 18.26 -2.28
N LEU A 85 -8.59 18.69 -3.47
CA LEU A 85 -8.40 20.09 -3.77
C LEU A 85 -9.76 20.81 -3.74
N ASP A 86 -9.81 22.02 -3.16
CA ASP A 86 -11.00 22.87 -3.29
C ASP A 86 -11.10 23.38 -4.73
N THR A 87 -11.73 22.58 -5.58
CA THR A 87 -11.84 22.83 -7.02
C THR A 87 -12.41 24.22 -7.31
N LYS A 88 -13.39 24.68 -6.53
CA LYS A 88 -14.03 25.98 -6.75
C LYS A 88 -13.05 27.12 -6.50
N ARG A 89 -12.42 27.14 -5.32
CA ARG A 89 -11.46 28.19 -4.97
C ARG A 89 -10.23 28.16 -5.89
N PHE A 90 -9.74 26.97 -6.21
CA PHE A 90 -8.59 26.83 -7.09
C PHE A 90 -8.88 27.32 -8.51
N GLN A 91 -10.06 26.98 -9.06
CA GLN A 91 -10.50 27.53 -10.36
C GLN A 91 -10.66 29.04 -10.30
N GLU A 92 -11.24 29.60 -9.24
CA GLU A 92 -11.40 31.06 -9.10
C GLU A 92 -10.07 31.81 -9.07
N ILE A 93 -9.05 31.24 -8.42
CA ILE A 93 -7.70 31.82 -8.37
C ILE A 93 -7.04 31.72 -9.75
N THR A 94 -7.02 30.53 -10.33
CA THR A 94 -6.29 30.26 -11.57
C THR A 94 -6.95 30.91 -12.78
N LYS A 95 -8.28 31.00 -12.81
CA LYS A 95 -9.05 31.70 -13.84
C LYS A 95 -8.62 33.15 -14.01
N ARG A 96 -8.21 33.84 -12.95
CA ARG A 96 -7.74 35.24 -13.04
C ARG A 96 -6.49 35.41 -13.90
N LYS A 97 -5.70 34.34 -14.07
CA LYS A 97 -4.51 34.32 -14.93
C LYS A 97 -4.83 34.01 -16.39
N PHE A 98 -5.99 33.41 -16.66
CA PHE A 98 -6.42 33.10 -18.02
C PHE A 98 -7.28 34.22 -18.61
N LEU A 99 -6.91 34.67 -19.82
CA LEU A 99 -7.67 35.68 -20.56
C LEU A 99 -8.59 35.02 -21.59
N GLY A 100 -9.74 35.64 -21.85
CA GLY A 100 -10.65 35.27 -22.93
C GLY A 100 -11.72 34.24 -22.55
N LYS A 101 -12.48 33.80 -23.55
CA LYS A 101 -13.65 32.92 -23.39
C LYS A 101 -13.31 31.51 -22.89
N ASP A 102 -12.06 31.10 -23.02
CA ASP A 102 -11.58 29.76 -22.64
C ASP A 102 -11.04 29.71 -21.20
N ALA A 103 -11.10 30.80 -20.44
CA ALA A 103 -10.54 30.88 -19.09
C ALA A 103 -11.12 29.82 -18.15
N ASP A 104 -12.43 29.54 -18.26
CA ASP A 104 -13.11 28.50 -17.49
C ASP A 104 -12.60 27.09 -17.83
N VAL A 105 -12.42 26.80 -19.12
CA VAL A 105 -11.92 25.49 -19.57
C VAL A 105 -10.48 25.28 -19.11
N LYS A 106 -9.63 26.30 -19.21
CA LYS A 106 -8.22 26.23 -18.78
C LYS A 106 -8.09 26.07 -17.26
N ALA A 107 -8.90 26.79 -16.48
CA ALA A 107 -8.94 26.64 -15.03
C ALA A 107 -9.38 25.23 -14.63
N ALA A 108 -10.40 24.67 -15.29
CA ALA A 108 -10.86 23.31 -15.04
C ALA A 108 -9.81 22.26 -15.40
N GLN A 109 -9.14 22.40 -16.55
CA GLN A 109 -8.04 21.52 -16.95
C GLN A 109 -6.89 21.56 -15.94
N LEU A 110 -6.49 22.75 -15.49
CA LEU A 110 -5.44 22.91 -14.50
C LEU A 110 -5.82 22.26 -13.16
N CYS A 111 -7.06 22.43 -12.70
CA CYS A 111 -7.57 21.71 -11.54
C CYS A 111 -7.39 20.20 -11.67
N SER A 112 -7.78 19.61 -12.81
CA SER A 112 -7.63 18.17 -13.03
C SER A 112 -6.17 17.73 -13.05
N ILE A 113 -5.26 18.54 -13.59
CA ILE A 113 -3.81 18.27 -13.55
C ILE A 113 -3.34 18.19 -12.10
N TRP A 114 -3.68 19.18 -11.27
CA TRP A 114 -3.28 19.19 -9.86
C TRP A 114 -3.92 18.08 -9.03
N GLU A 115 -5.20 17.77 -9.26
CA GLU A 115 -5.84 16.63 -8.62
C GLU A 115 -5.20 15.29 -9.00
N ASN A 116 -4.59 15.17 -10.19
CA ASN A 116 -3.85 13.98 -10.59
C ASN A 116 -2.48 13.93 -9.94
N HIS A 117 -1.76 15.05 -9.87
CA HIS A 117 -0.50 15.14 -9.12
C HIS A 117 -0.70 14.74 -7.66
N LEU A 118 -1.72 15.29 -6.99
CA LEU A 118 -2.06 14.96 -5.60
C LEU A 118 -2.35 13.46 -5.38
N LYS A 119 -2.75 12.72 -6.42
CA LYS A 119 -3.04 11.28 -6.34
C LYS A 119 -1.86 10.41 -6.75
N ASP A 120 -0.79 11.00 -7.29
CA ASP A 120 0.37 10.25 -7.77
C ASP A 120 1.21 9.78 -6.58
N PRO A 121 1.33 8.45 -6.35
CA PRO A 121 2.15 7.94 -5.25
C PRO A 121 3.65 8.21 -5.44
N ASN A 122 4.10 8.52 -6.66
CA ASN A 122 5.51 8.82 -6.94
C ASN A 122 5.88 10.28 -6.67
N TRP A 123 4.90 11.16 -6.48
CA TRP A 123 5.14 12.56 -6.17
C TRP A 123 4.91 12.80 -4.68
N HIS A 124 6.01 12.96 -3.94
CA HIS A 124 6.00 13.10 -2.50
C HIS A 124 6.84 14.33 -2.07
N PRO A 125 6.30 15.55 -2.22
CA PRO A 125 7.02 16.80 -1.98
C PRO A 125 7.11 17.13 -0.47
N PHE A 126 7.68 16.21 0.30
CA PHE A 126 7.82 16.32 1.75
C PHE A 126 9.27 16.11 2.19
N LYS A 127 9.63 16.71 3.32
CA LYS A 127 10.92 16.53 4.00
C LYS A 127 10.71 16.27 5.49
N ASP A 128 11.53 15.38 6.03
CA ASP A 128 11.62 15.12 7.46
C ASP A 128 12.45 16.21 8.13
N VAL A 129 11.88 16.89 9.12
CA VAL A 129 12.58 17.83 9.98
C VAL A 129 12.55 17.32 11.41
N THR A 130 13.69 17.42 12.08
CA THR A 130 13.77 17.13 13.51
C THR A 130 13.60 18.44 14.27
N SER A 131 12.49 18.56 15.00
CA SER A 131 12.23 19.68 15.88
C SER A 131 13.22 19.71 17.04
N GLU A 132 13.36 20.86 17.70
CA GLU A 132 14.33 21.07 18.80
C GLU A 132 14.11 20.11 20.00
N ASN A 133 12.89 19.59 20.15
CA ASN A 133 12.50 18.61 21.16
C ASN A 133 12.78 17.14 20.75
N GLY A 134 13.32 16.90 19.54
CA GLY A 134 13.57 15.57 18.99
C GLY A 134 12.37 14.91 18.30
N SER A 135 11.21 15.57 18.16
CA SER A 135 10.11 15.04 17.35
C SER A 135 10.42 15.16 15.86
N LYS A 136 10.11 14.10 15.10
CA LYS A 136 10.16 14.14 13.63
C LYS A 136 8.85 14.71 13.13
N GLU A 137 8.93 15.82 12.41
CA GLU A 137 7.81 16.46 11.75
C GLU A 137 8.01 16.38 10.24
N ILE A 138 6.95 16.03 9.52
CA ILE A 138 6.95 16.03 8.07
C ILE A 138 6.40 17.37 7.62
N ILE A 139 7.19 18.11 6.85
CA ILE A 139 6.79 19.40 6.26
C ILE A 139 6.92 19.35 4.74
N ILE A 140 6.29 20.29 4.05
CA ILE A 140 6.42 20.43 2.59
C ILE A 140 7.87 20.79 2.23
N ASP A 141 8.40 20.15 1.18
CA ASP A 141 9.72 20.50 0.66
C ASP A 141 9.66 21.79 -0.17
N ASP A 142 10.24 22.87 0.37
CA ASP A 142 10.34 24.17 -0.29
C ASP A 142 11.16 24.14 -1.60
N ASN A 143 11.92 23.07 -1.87
CA ASN A 143 12.66 22.90 -3.11
C ASN A 143 11.88 22.18 -4.22
N ASP A 144 10.66 21.71 -3.96
CA ASP A 144 9.88 21.00 -4.97
C ASP A 144 9.59 21.93 -6.16
N GLU A 145 10.12 21.56 -7.33
CA GLU A 145 10.03 22.38 -8.55
C GLU A 145 8.57 22.57 -9.00
N THR A 146 7.72 21.56 -8.77
CA THR A 146 6.32 21.56 -9.22
C THR A 146 5.50 22.55 -8.40
N LEU A 147 5.62 22.51 -7.07
CA LEU A 147 4.99 23.45 -6.14
C LEU A 147 5.53 24.87 -6.32
N ASN A 148 6.84 25.03 -6.53
CA ASN A 148 7.43 26.33 -6.80
C ASN A 148 6.93 26.93 -8.13
N GLY A 149 6.77 26.10 -9.17
CA GLY A 149 6.14 26.49 -10.42
C GLY A 149 4.72 27.01 -10.22
N LEU A 150 3.89 26.30 -9.44
CA LEU A 150 2.54 26.74 -9.10
C LEU A 150 2.52 28.10 -8.41
N LYS A 151 3.36 28.27 -7.40
CA LYS A 151 3.46 29.49 -6.61
C LYS A 151 3.89 30.67 -7.47
N HIS A 152 4.84 30.47 -8.38
CA HIS A 152 5.31 31.50 -9.30
C HIS A 152 4.22 31.89 -10.32
N GLU A 153 3.55 30.91 -10.94
CA GLU A 153 2.58 31.17 -12.00
C GLU A 153 1.23 31.69 -11.49
N PHE A 154 0.71 31.09 -10.42
CA PHE A 154 -0.65 31.30 -9.93
C PHE A 154 -0.73 31.96 -8.53
N GLY A 155 0.41 32.12 -7.86
CA GLY A 155 0.53 32.86 -6.60
C GLY A 155 0.35 32.02 -5.33
N GLU A 156 0.56 32.66 -4.19
CA GLU A 156 0.51 32.02 -2.85
C GLU A 156 -0.81 31.29 -2.59
N ALA A 157 -1.93 31.91 -2.94
CA ALA A 157 -3.25 31.33 -2.67
C ALA A 157 -3.48 29.99 -3.38
N ALA A 158 -2.89 29.79 -4.57
CA ALA A 158 -2.97 28.51 -5.26
C ALA A 158 -2.06 27.47 -4.60
N TYR A 159 -0.86 27.88 -4.21
CA TYR A 159 0.10 27.07 -3.46
C TYR A 159 -0.49 26.58 -2.12
N GLU A 160 -1.08 27.46 -1.33
CA GLU A 160 -1.71 27.14 -0.04
C GLU A 160 -2.82 26.09 -0.17
N LEU A 161 -3.66 26.17 -1.21
CA LEU A 161 -4.72 25.18 -1.43
C LEU A 161 -4.16 23.78 -1.71
N VAL A 162 -3.09 23.70 -2.51
CA VAL A 162 -2.44 22.43 -2.85
C VAL A 162 -1.66 21.87 -1.67
N THR A 163 -0.91 22.69 -0.95
CA THR A 163 -0.15 22.24 0.23
C THR A 163 -1.05 21.85 1.39
N THR A 164 -2.19 22.53 1.58
CA THR A 164 -3.21 22.09 2.53
C THR A 164 -3.72 20.70 2.19
N ALA A 165 -4.07 20.45 0.92
CA ALA A 165 -4.49 19.13 0.47
C ALA A 165 -3.39 18.06 0.67
N LEU A 166 -2.13 18.38 0.37
CA LEU A 166 -0.99 17.50 0.63
C LEU A 166 -0.86 17.15 2.12
N MET A 167 -0.92 18.14 3.00
CA MET A 167 -0.80 17.92 4.46
C MET A 167 -1.96 17.08 5.01
N GLU A 168 -3.19 17.30 4.55
CA GLU A 168 -4.36 16.47 4.92
C GLU A 168 -4.13 14.98 4.62
N MET A 169 -3.45 14.64 3.52
CA MET A 169 -3.15 13.24 3.20
C MET A 169 -2.09 12.64 4.12
N ASN A 170 -1.14 13.44 4.57
CA ASN A 170 -0.02 13.00 5.39
C ASN A 170 -0.38 12.85 6.87
N GLU A 171 -1.27 13.69 7.41
CA GLU A 171 -1.76 13.57 8.79
C GLU A 171 -2.45 12.23 9.07
N GLY A 172 -3.03 11.58 8.06
CA GLY A 172 -3.59 10.24 8.15
C GLY A 172 -2.57 9.10 8.27
N LEU A 173 -1.29 9.35 7.95
CA LEU A 173 -0.21 8.36 7.97
C LEU A 173 0.58 8.36 9.29
N SER A 174 0.38 9.36 10.16
CA SER A 174 1.16 9.57 11.38
C SER A 174 0.51 9.01 12.66
N LYS A 175 -0.40 8.03 12.56
CA LYS A 175 -1.03 7.35 13.71
C LYS A 175 -0.82 5.85 13.69
#